data_AF-A0A7J9EWT9-F1
#
_entry.id   AF-A0A7J9EWT9-F1
#
_cell.length_a   1.000
_cell.length_b   1.000
_cell.length_c   1.000
_cell.angle_alpha   90.00
_cell.angle_beta   90.00
_cell.angle_gamma   90.00
#
_symmetry.space_group_name_H-M   'P 1'
#
loop_
_entity.id
_entity.type
_entity.pdbx_description
1 polymer ?
#
loop_
_entity_poly.entity_id
_entity_poly.type
_entity_poly.pdbx_seq_one_letter_code
_entity_poly.pdbx_strand_id
1 'polypeptide(L)' 'MTHAPLGSLNSIGGIATEINAINYVSPRSWLATSHF' A
#
# COMPACT_ATOMS: atom_id res chain seq x y z
N MET A 1 10.86 -9.57 -2.25
CA MET A 1 10.50 -8.56 -1.24
C MET A 1 10.12 -7.21 -1.86
N THR A 2 9.77 -7.14 -3.16
CA THR A 2 9.48 -5.87 -3.86
C THR A 2 8.00 -5.45 -3.85
N HIS A 3 7.12 -6.29 -3.29
CA HIS A 3 5.67 -6.04 -3.21
C HIS A 3 5.17 -6.22 -1.77
N ALA A 4 5.83 -5.54 -0.83
CA ALA A 4 5.38 -5.52 0.55
C ALA A 4 3.98 -4.87 0.64
N PRO A 5 3.12 -5.28 1.59
CA PRO A 5 1.77 -4.74 1.76
C PRO A 5 1.79 -3.38 2.49
N LEU A 6 2.63 -2.45 2.01
CA LEU A 6 2.77 -1.10 2.52
C LEU A 6 2.39 -0.10 1.42
N GLY A 7 1.59 0.89 1.78
CA GLY A 7 1.23 1.98 0.89
C GLY A 7 0.25 2.94 1.56
N SER A 8 -0.04 4.02 0.84
CA SER A 8 -0.91 5.12 1.27
C SER A 8 -2.31 5.01 0.67
N LEU A 9 -3.26 5.79 1.20
CA LEU A 9 -4.67 5.78 0.76
C LEU A 9 -4.86 6.18 -0.72
N ASN A 10 -4.00 7.03 -1.26
CA ASN A 10 -4.02 7.41 -2.68
C ASN A 10 -3.19 6.46 -3.56
N SER A 11 -2.99 5.23 -3.09
CA SER A 11 -2.34 4.12 -3.78
C SER A 11 -0.85 4.29 -4.07
N ILE A 12 -0.11 5.15 -3.35
CA ILE A 12 1.36 5.16 -3.44
C ILE A 12 1.92 4.01 -2.60
N GLY A 13 2.57 3.06 -3.25
CA GLY A 13 3.22 1.92 -2.62
C GLY A 13 4.57 2.28 -2.03
N GLY A 14 4.94 1.64 -0.93
CA GLY A 14 6.17 1.91 -0.20
C GLY A 14 5.93 2.34 1.24
N ILE A 15 6.96 2.87 1.88
CA ILE A 15 6.87 3.38 3.27
C ILE A 15 6.20 4.76 3.32
N ALA A 16 5.85 5.24 4.51
CA ALA A 16 5.16 6.52 4.67
C ALA A 16 5.91 7.75 4.10
N THR A 17 7.24 7.65 3.96
CA THR A 17 8.11 8.68 3.38
C THR A 17 8.52 8.39 1.94
N GLU A 18 7.90 7.41 1.28
CA GLU A 18 8.17 7.09 -0.12
C GLU A 18 7.71 8.25 -1.02
N ILE A 19 8.50 8.56 -2.05
CA ILE A 19 8.08 9.50 -3.08
C ILE A 19 6.95 8.90 -3.93
N ASN A 20 6.14 9.75 -4.58
CA ASN A 20 5.09 9.29 -5.48
C ASN A 20 5.68 8.69 -6.77
N ALA A 21 5.90 7.36 -6.75
CA ALA A 21 6.54 6.64 -7.85
C ALA A 21 5.81 5.37 -8.28
N ILE A 22 5.27 4.59 -7.33
CA ILE A 22 4.64 3.29 -7.62
C ILE A 22 3.18 3.32 -7.18
N ASN A 23 2.26 3.08 -8.13
CA ASN A 23 0.83 2.97 -7.85
C ASN A 23 0.49 1.53 -7.42
N TYR A 24 0.68 1.20 -6.14
CA TYR A 24 0.45 -0.14 -5.60
C TYR A 24 0.06 -0.12 -4.13
N VAL A 25 -1.07 -0.74 -3.80
CA VAL A 25 -1.43 -1.16 -2.44
C VAL A 25 -1.91 -2.60 -2.52
N SER A 26 -1.43 -3.45 -1.61
CA SER A 26 -1.80 -4.87 -1.61
C SER A 26 -3.31 -5.06 -1.36
N PRO A 27 -3.99 -5.96 -2.09
CA PRO A 27 -5.35 -6.37 -1.76
C PRO A 27 -5.49 -6.88 -0.33
N ARG A 28 -4.43 -7.42 0.28
CA ARG A 28 -4.43 -7.83 1.68
C ARG A 28 -4.73 -6.66 2.62
N SER A 29 -4.12 -5.50 2.38
CA SER A 29 -4.34 -4.30 3.19
C SER A 29 -5.79 -3.81 3.04
N TRP A 30 -6.33 -3.82 1.82
CA TRP A 30 -7.72 -3.46 1.55
C TRP A 30 -8.73 -4.41 2.18
N LEU A 31 -8.52 -5.73 2.06
CA LEU A 31 -9.43 -6.72 2.62
C LEU A 31 -9.39 -6.71 4.15
N ALA A 32 -8.20 -6.60 4.74
CA ALA A 32 -8.06 -6.55 6.19
C ALA A 32 -8.72 -5.29 6.78
N THR A 33 -8.50 -4.11 6.19
CA THR A 33 -9.08 -2.86 6.74
C THR A 33 -10.58 -2.70 6.52
N SER A 34 -11.16 -3.38 5.52
CA SER A 34 -12.60 -3.31 5.24
C SER A 34 -13.44 -4.25 6.10
N HIS A 35 -12.81 -5.30 6.66
CA HIS A 35 -13.47 -6.33 7.46
C HIS A 35 -13.00 -6.34 8.93
N PHE A 36 -12.18 -5.37 9.32
CA PHE A 36 -11.86 -5.06 10.72
C PHE A 36 -12.87 -4.04 11.25
#